data_AF-A0A915C6P1-F1
#
_entry.id   AF-A0A915C6P1-F1
#
_cell.length_a   1.000
_cell.length_b   1.000
_cell.length_c   1.000
_cell.angle_alpha   90.00
_cell.angle_beta   90.00
_cell.angle_gamma   90.00
#
_symmetry.space_group_name_H-M   'P 1'
#
loop_
_entity.id
_entity.type
_entity.pdbx_description
1 polymer ?
#
loop_
_entity_poly.entity_id
_entity_poly.type
_entity_poly.pdbx_seq_one_letter_code
_entity_poly.pdbx_strand_id
1 'polypeptide(L)'
;IVLRARDYLMLLPNGSFVAADHFPSIYHLAMHLHELASNISEYERFFEWAKEYQYTSISNDYKFCELCEKLHVDNITKTYADIQEWWQGNSSNTRCITIASPWNLKHIREIVCILILVIVALHLTLRYKSYANFVRRTKRYLTRAVSEMII
;
A
#
# COMPACT_ATOMS: atom_id res chain seq x y z
N ILE A 1 -16.11 0.42 -12.70
CA ILE A 1 -16.22 -0.16 -11.33
C ILE A 1 -14.98 0.29 -10.55
N VAL A 2 -15.16 0.73 -9.31
CA VAL A 2 -14.07 1.18 -8.41
C VAL A 2 -14.19 0.49 -7.06
N LEU A 3 -13.11 0.50 -6.27
CA LEU A 3 -13.11 -0.19 -4.96
C LEU A 3 -13.87 0.59 -3.89
N ARG A 4 -13.54 1.87 -3.69
CA ARG A 4 -14.17 2.71 -2.65
C ARG A 4 -14.69 4.01 -3.22
N ALA A 5 -15.94 4.37 -2.92
CA ALA A 5 -16.54 5.58 -3.47
C ALA A 5 -15.78 6.85 -3.09
N ARG A 6 -15.41 7.01 -1.82
CA ARG A 6 -14.75 8.21 -1.30
C ARG A 6 -13.42 8.56 -2.00
N ASP A 7 -12.73 7.55 -2.53
CA ASP A 7 -11.44 7.74 -3.20
C ASP A 7 -11.64 8.34 -4.62
N TYR A 8 -12.85 8.24 -5.18
CA TYR A 8 -13.20 8.66 -6.53
C TYR A 8 -14.18 9.83 -6.60
N LEU A 9 -14.93 10.13 -5.53
CA LEU A 9 -15.88 11.26 -5.48
C LEU A 9 -15.25 12.63 -5.77
N MET A 10 -13.94 12.78 -5.54
CA MET A 10 -13.20 14.02 -5.86
C MET A 10 -12.67 14.07 -7.30
N LEU A 11 -12.66 12.93 -8.00
CA LEU A 11 -12.06 12.78 -9.34
C LEU A 11 -13.12 12.63 -10.42
N LEU A 12 -14.23 11.98 -10.10
CA LEU A 12 -15.28 11.61 -11.04
C LEU A 12 -16.63 12.17 -10.57
N PRO A 13 -17.49 12.63 -11.50
CA PRO A 13 -18.84 13.06 -11.16
C PRO A 13 -19.62 11.99 -10.41
N ASN A 14 -20.48 12.41 -9.48
CA ASN A 14 -21.33 11.46 -8.76
C ASN A 14 -22.24 10.70 -9.74
N GLY A 15 -22.43 9.40 -9.54
CA GLY A 15 -23.21 8.55 -10.44
C GLY A 15 -22.49 8.10 -11.72
N SER A 16 -21.24 8.50 -11.95
CA SER A 16 -20.43 8.06 -13.12
C SER A 16 -19.73 6.70 -12.94
N PHE A 17 -19.79 6.13 -11.72
CA PHE A 17 -19.11 4.88 -11.40
C PHE A 17 -19.93 4.02 -10.43
N VAL A 18 -19.70 2.71 -10.51
CA VAL A 18 -20.16 1.73 -9.52
C VAL A 18 -19.04 1.48 -8.51
N ALA A 19 -19.28 1.74 -7.22
CA ALA A 19 -18.33 1.49 -6.15
C ALA A 19 -18.64 0.17 -5.42
N ALA A 20 -17.64 -0.68 -5.25
CA ALA A 20 -17.81 -1.99 -4.63
C ALA A 20 -18.19 -1.90 -3.14
N ASP A 21 -17.72 -0.88 -2.42
CA ASP A 21 -18.02 -0.66 -1.00
C ASP A 21 -19.45 -0.17 -0.70
N HIS A 22 -20.25 0.13 -1.72
CA HIS A 22 -21.68 0.38 -1.58
C HIS A 22 -22.51 -0.91 -1.45
N PHE A 23 -21.92 -2.07 -1.74
CA PHE A 23 -22.62 -3.35 -1.70
C PHE A 23 -22.21 -4.14 -0.46
N PRO A 24 -23.15 -4.83 0.20
CA PRO A 24 -22.86 -5.60 1.40
C PRO A 24 -21.96 -6.83 1.13
N SER A 25 -21.86 -7.27 -0.13
CA SER A 25 -20.96 -8.34 -0.56
C SER A 25 -20.72 -8.30 -2.08
N ILE A 26 -19.68 -9.01 -2.52
CA ILE A 26 -19.38 -9.20 -3.95
C ILE A 26 -20.55 -9.84 -4.71
N TYR A 27 -21.34 -10.70 -4.07
CA TYR A 27 -22.53 -11.29 -4.68
C TYR A 27 -23.56 -10.22 -5.07
N HIS A 28 -23.82 -9.25 -4.20
CA HIS A 28 -24.78 -8.17 -4.48
C HIS A 28 -24.26 -7.23 -5.57
N LEU A 29 -22.95 -6.97 -5.60
CA LEU A 29 -22.32 -6.26 -6.70
C LEU A 29 -22.48 -7.02 -8.02
N ALA A 30 -22.23 -8.33 -8.04
CA ALA A 30 -22.36 -9.14 -9.25
C ALA A 30 -23.81 -9.16 -9.77
N MET A 31 -24.80 -9.29 -8.87
CA MET A 31 -26.22 -9.20 -9.22
C MET A 31 -26.55 -7.84 -9.82
N HIS A 32 -26.11 -6.75 -9.20
CA HIS A 32 -26.34 -5.40 -9.72
C HIS A 32 -25.70 -5.21 -11.11
N LEU A 33 -24.47 -5.70 -11.32
CA LEU A 33 -23.80 -5.63 -12.62
C LEU A 33 -24.50 -6.50 -13.68
N HIS A 34 -25.07 -7.64 -13.29
CA HIS A 34 -25.84 -8.49 -14.19
C HIS A 34 -27.14 -7.79 -14.63
N GLU A 35 -27.89 -7.21 -13.69
CA GLU A 35 -29.07 -6.40 -13.98
C GLU A 35 -28.71 -5.21 -14.88
N LEU A 36 -27.63 -4.49 -14.55
CA LEU A 36 -27.16 -3.35 -15.33
C LEU A 36 -26.78 -3.73 -16.77
N ALA A 37 -26.12 -4.87 -16.96
CA ALA A 37 -25.77 -5.38 -18.29
C ALA A 37 -27.00 -5.75 -19.13
N SER A 38 -28.12 -6.09 -18.49
CA SER A 38 -29.38 -6.42 -19.17
C SER A 38 -30.27 -5.21 -19.47
N ASN A 39 -29.99 -4.05 -18.88
CA ASN A 39 -30.77 -2.82 -19.04
C ASN A 39 -29.91 -1.68 -19.58
N ILE A 40 -29.92 -1.52 -20.91
CA ILE A 40 -29.10 -0.54 -21.61
C ILE A 40 -29.37 0.89 -21.15
N SER A 41 -30.63 1.24 -20.85
CA SER A 41 -30.99 2.59 -20.44
C SER A 41 -30.45 2.95 -19.06
N GLU A 42 -30.42 1.99 -18.12
CA GLU A 42 -29.78 2.20 -16.81
C GLU A 42 -28.25 2.28 -16.94
N TYR A 43 -27.66 1.46 -17.81
CA TYR A 43 -26.23 1.53 -18.08
C TYR A 43 -25.82 2.88 -18.69
N GLU A 44 -26.60 3.40 -19.63
CA GLU A 44 -26.34 4.69 -20.29
C GLU A 44 -26.36 5.88 -19.33
N ARG A 45 -27.13 5.82 -18.23
CA ARG A 45 -27.15 6.89 -17.20
C ARG A 45 -25.78 7.15 -16.59
N PHE A 46 -24.93 6.14 -16.47
CA PHE A 46 -23.55 6.29 -15.99
C PHE A 46 -22.67 7.15 -16.90
N PHE A 47 -23.14 7.50 -18.11
CA PHE A 47 -22.43 8.35 -19.07
C PHE A 47 -23.10 9.71 -19.28
N GLU A 48 -24.20 10.02 -18.59
CA GLU A 48 -24.89 11.32 -18.72
C GLU A 48 -23.99 12.50 -18.35
N TRP A 49 -23.12 12.31 -17.36
CA TRP A 49 -22.11 13.31 -17.00
C TRP A 49 -21.24 13.72 -18.20
N ALA A 50 -20.97 12.84 -19.17
CA ALA A 50 -20.17 13.20 -20.33
C ALA A 50 -20.85 14.25 -21.24
N LYS A 51 -22.17 14.47 -21.09
CA LYS A 51 -22.91 15.52 -21.79
C LYS A 51 -22.70 16.91 -21.16
N GLU A 52 -22.53 16.96 -19.85
CA GLU A 52 -22.40 18.21 -19.09
C GLU A 52 -20.94 18.63 -18.90
N TYR A 53 -20.03 17.66 -18.86
CA TYR A 53 -18.61 17.91 -18.66
C TYR A 53 -17.91 17.93 -20.01
N GLN A 54 -17.61 19.13 -20.49
CA GLN A 54 -16.71 19.30 -21.62
C GLN A 54 -15.28 19.29 -21.10
N TYR A 55 -14.43 18.44 -21.69
CA TYR A 55 -13.00 18.43 -21.38
C TYR A 55 -12.38 19.76 -21.84
N THR A 56 -12.35 20.74 -20.94
CA THR A 56 -11.73 22.05 -21.20
C THR A 56 -10.25 21.92 -20.87
N SER A 57 -9.43 21.98 -21.92
CA SER A 57 -7.97 21.84 -21.92
C SER A 57 -7.43 20.40 -21.99
N ILE A 58 -7.62 19.80 -23.17
CA ILE A 58 -6.44 19.27 -23.86
C ILE A 58 -5.63 20.49 -24.30
N SER A 59 -4.87 21.10 -23.40
CA SER A 59 -3.79 22.01 -23.80
C SER A 59 -2.45 21.28 -23.84
N ASN A 60 -2.45 19.95 -23.70
CA ASN A 60 -1.25 19.09 -23.68
C ASN A 60 -1.34 17.77 -24.49
N ASP A 61 -2.45 17.40 -25.14
CA ASP A 61 -2.56 16.10 -25.87
C ASP A 61 -2.00 16.17 -27.28
N TYR A 62 -0.72 16.48 -27.35
CA TYR A 62 0.11 15.80 -28.32
C TYR A 62 1.18 14.95 -27.64
N LYS A 63 1.21 14.76 -26.31
CA LYS A 63 2.27 13.92 -25.72
C LYS A 63 2.22 12.46 -26.20
N PHE A 64 1.02 11.89 -26.34
CA PHE A 64 0.87 10.54 -26.90
C PHE A 64 1.01 10.52 -28.42
N CYS A 65 0.58 11.58 -29.13
CA CYS A 65 0.79 11.71 -30.57
C CYS A 65 2.28 11.87 -30.91
N GLU A 66 3.01 12.69 -30.16
CA GLU A 66 4.47 12.90 -30.25
C GLU A 66 5.23 11.62 -29.88
N LEU A 67 4.77 10.89 -28.85
CA LEU A 67 5.31 9.57 -28.53
C LEU A 67 5.08 8.58 -29.68
N CYS A 68 3.87 8.56 -30.25
CA CYS A 68 3.52 7.73 -31.40
C CYS A 68 4.40 8.07 -32.60
N GLU A 69 4.53 9.35 -32.94
CA GLU A 69 5.42 9.83 -34.01
C GLU A 69 6.86 9.38 -33.78
N LYS A 70 7.41 9.54 -32.57
CA LYS A 70 8.76 9.07 -32.23
C LYS A 70 8.91 7.55 -32.33
N LEU A 71 7.91 6.78 -31.93
CA LEU A 71 7.91 5.32 -32.07
C LEU A 71 7.88 4.87 -33.54
N HIS A 72 7.22 5.63 -34.41
CA HIS A 72 7.16 5.33 -35.84
C HIS A 72 8.37 5.83 -36.63
N VAL A 73 9.09 6.85 -36.13
CA VAL A 73 10.36 7.33 -36.68
C VAL A 73 11.55 6.49 -36.20
N ASP A 74 11.56 6.09 -34.92
CA ASP A 74 12.61 5.25 -34.35
C ASP A 74 12.36 3.77 -34.70
N ASN A 75 13.02 3.28 -35.74
CA ASN A 75 12.95 1.87 -36.16
C ASN A 75 13.94 0.96 -35.42
N ILE A 76 14.61 1.46 -34.37
CA ILE A 76 15.62 0.71 -33.64
C ILE A 76 14.93 -0.29 -32.72
N THR A 77 15.16 -1.58 -32.97
CA THR A 77 14.75 -2.63 -32.05
C THR A 77 15.66 -2.59 -30.83
N LYS A 78 15.10 -2.22 -29.67
CA LYS A 78 15.82 -2.20 -28.39
C LYS A 78 15.45 -3.44 -27.58
N THR A 79 16.46 -4.17 -27.12
CA THR A 79 16.31 -5.27 -26.17
C THR A 79 17.08 -4.94 -24.91
N TYR A 80 16.48 -5.25 -23.76
CA TYR A 80 17.07 -5.00 -22.46
C TYR A 80 17.26 -6.35 -21.76
N ALA A 81 18.48 -6.64 -21.32
CA ALA A 81 18.78 -7.87 -20.60
C ALA A 81 18.08 -7.91 -19.23
N ASP A 82 17.92 -6.74 -18.60
CA ASP A 82 17.20 -6.56 -17.34
C ASP A 82 16.23 -5.38 -17.46
N ILE A 83 14.93 -5.70 -17.45
CA ILE A 83 13.85 -4.69 -17.52
C ILE A 83 13.83 -3.83 -16.26
N GLN A 84 14.19 -4.39 -15.10
CA GLN A 84 14.21 -3.65 -13.85
C GLN A 84 15.34 -2.63 -13.84
N GLU A 85 16.52 -2.98 -14.36
CA GLU A 85 17.63 -2.03 -14.54
C GLU A 85 17.27 -0.94 -15.55
N TRP A 86 16.65 -1.28 -16.69
CA TRP A 86 16.17 -0.31 -17.66
C TRP A 86 15.17 0.69 -17.04
N TRP A 87 14.24 0.19 -16.22
CA TRP A 87 13.21 1.02 -15.60
C TRP A 87 13.73 1.82 -14.40
N GLN A 88 14.59 1.25 -13.56
CA GLN A 88 15.07 1.84 -12.31
C GLN A 88 16.41 2.58 -12.43
N GLY A 89 17.09 2.42 -13.57
CA GLY A 89 18.42 2.97 -13.78
C GLY A 89 19.48 2.33 -12.89
N ASN A 90 20.75 2.63 -13.18
CA ASN A 90 21.90 2.24 -12.37
C ASN A 90 22.90 3.41 -12.29
N SER A 91 24.08 3.19 -11.69
CA SER A 91 25.11 4.23 -11.58
C SER A 91 25.65 4.75 -12.92
N SER A 92 25.47 4.01 -14.01
CA SER A 92 25.86 4.35 -15.39
C SER A 92 24.70 4.77 -16.30
N ASN A 93 23.45 4.62 -15.85
CA ASN A 93 22.25 4.88 -16.63
C ASN A 93 21.19 5.51 -15.70
N THR A 94 21.23 6.83 -15.62
CA THR A 94 20.34 7.60 -14.75
C THR A 94 18.90 7.53 -15.27
N ARG A 95 17.94 7.15 -14.43
CA ARG A 95 16.50 7.27 -14.76
C ARG A 95 16.17 8.68 -15.24
N CYS A 96 15.37 8.79 -16.30
CA CYS A 96 14.74 10.05 -16.69
C CYS A 96 13.66 10.51 -15.71
N ILE A 97 13.20 9.62 -14.83
CA ILE A 97 12.33 9.94 -13.71
C ILE A 97 13.18 10.04 -12.46
N THR A 98 13.50 11.26 -12.04
CA THR A 98 13.94 11.51 -10.67
C THR A 98 12.74 11.28 -9.76
N ILE A 99 12.50 10.03 -9.37
CA ILE A 99 11.62 9.78 -8.22
C ILE A 99 12.43 10.26 -7.02
N ALA A 100 12.36 11.55 -6.72
CA ALA A 100 12.59 12.02 -5.37
C ALA A 100 11.45 11.43 -4.54
N SER A 101 11.57 10.17 -4.16
CA SER A 101 10.67 9.59 -3.17
C SER A 101 10.86 10.45 -1.91
N PRO A 102 9.82 11.15 -1.42
CA PRO A 102 9.95 11.99 -0.22
C PRO A 102 10.39 11.18 1.00
N TRP A 103 10.15 9.87 0.94
CA TRP A 103 10.51 8.91 1.97
C TRP A 103 11.78 8.17 1.56
N ASN A 104 12.93 8.66 2.03
CA ASN A 104 14.16 7.90 2.04
C ASN A 104 14.01 6.74 3.05
N LEU A 105 13.44 5.63 2.58
CA LEU A 105 13.04 4.44 3.38
C LEU A 105 14.20 3.76 4.10
N LYS A 106 15.45 4.18 3.85
CA LYS A 106 16.63 3.66 4.55
C LYS A 106 16.52 3.89 6.06
N HIS A 107 16.05 5.06 6.51
CA HIS A 107 15.95 5.35 7.95
C HIS A 107 14.77 4.65 8.64
N ILE A 108 13.64 4.44 7.94
CA ILE A 108 12.46 3.82 8.53
C ILE A 108 12.75 2.35 8.90
N ARG A 109 13.47 1.62 8.03
CA ARG A 109 13.88 0.25 8.31
C ARG A 109 14.77 0.13 9.55
N GLU A 110 15.75 1.03 9.68
CA GLU A 110 16.65 1.05 10.85
C GLU A 110 15.88 1.38 12.14
N ILE A 111 14.96 2.35 12.11
CA ILE A 111 14.15 2.73 13.27
C ILE A 111 13.27 1.55 13.71
N VAL A 112 12.62 0.86 12.77
CA VAL A 112 11.78 -0.31 13.08
C VAL A 112 12.61 -1.44 13.70
N CYS A 113 13.81 -1.71 13.17
CA CYS A 113 14.73 -2.70 13.76
C CYS A 113 15.14 -2.32 15.19
N ILE A 114 15.46 -1.05 15.45
CA ILE A 114 15.82 -0.57 16.79
C ILE A 114 14.63 -0.73 17.75
N LEU A 115 13.41 -0.37 17.34
CA LEU A 115 12.22 -0.54 18.18
C LEU A 115 11.96 -2.00 18.53
N ILE A 116 12.08 -2.92 17.56
CA ILE A 116 11.93 -4.36 17.80
C ILE A 116 12.98 -4.85 18.79
N LEU A 117 14.25 -4.45 18.64
CA LEU A 117 15.33 -4.83 19.55
C LEU A 117 15.11 -4.32 20.98
N VAL A 118 14.64 -3.08 21.13
CA VAL A 118 14.31 -2.49 22.44
C VAL A 118 13.15 -3.25 23.09
N ILE A 119 12.10 -3.59 22.33
CA ILE A 119 10.96 -4.38 22.83
C ILE A 119 11.43 -5.76 23.30
N VAL A 120 12.24 -6.45 22.49
CA VAL A 120 12.79 -7.78 22.85
C VAL A 120 13.66 -7.69 24.11
N ALA A 121 14.55 -6.69 24.20
CA ALA A 121 15.39 -6.48 25.37
C ALA A 121 14.58 -6.16 26.64
N LEU A 122 13.52 -5.35 26.53
CA LEU A 122 12.60 -5.08 27.63
C LEU A 122 11.89 -6.36 28.08
N HIS A 123 11.39 -7.18 27.16
CA HIS A 123 10.78 -8.46 27.50
C HIS A 123 11.76 -9.42 28.20
N LEU A 124 13.01 -9.50 27.73
CA LEU A 124 14.04 -10.34 28.33
C LEU A 124 14.43 -9.85 29.72
N THR A 125 14.59 -8.54 29.92
CA THR A 125 14.92 -7.96 31.23
C THR A 125 13.77 -8.10 32.23
N LEU A 126 12.51 -7.96 31.79
CA LEU A 126 11.33 -8.22 32.63
C LEU A 126 11.24 -9.69 33.03
N ARG A 127 11.45 -10.62 32.09
CA ARG A 127 11.52 -12.07 32.36
C ARG A 127 12.65 -12.40 33.34
N TYR A 128 13.85 -11.84 33.12
CA TYR A 128 15.00 -12.04 33.99
C TYR A 128 14.75 -11.49 35.42
N LYS A 129 14.19 -10.28 35.54
CA LYS A 129 13.85 -9.68 36.83
C LYS A 129 12.79 -10.50 37.57
N SER A 130 11.78 -11.02 36.86
CA SER A 130 10.76 -11.92 37.42
C SER A 130 11.40 -13.22 37.95
N TYR A 131 12.25 -13.87 37.16
CA TYR A 131 12.97 -15.07 37.55
C TYR A 131 13.90 -14.83 38.76
N ALA A 132 14.72 -13.77 38.72
CA ALA A 132 15.61 -13.41 39.82
C ALA A 132 14.87 -13.04 41.11
N ASN A 133 13.66 -12.48 41.01
CA ASN A 133 12.78 -12.23 42.15
C ASN A 133 12.22 -13.53 42.74
N PHE A 134 11.82 -14.48 41.90
CA PHE A 134 11.36 -15.81 42.31
C PHE A 134 12.47 -16.57 43.07
N VAL A 135 13.67 -16.64 42.50
CA VAL A 135 14.83 -17.32 43.15
C VAL A 135 15.21 -16.66 44.48
N ARG A 136 15.18 -15.32 44.57
CA ARG A 136 15.42 -14.61 45.84
C ARG A 136 14.33 -14.83 46.88
N ARG A 137 13.08 -15.10 46.46
CA ARG A 137 11.99 -15.46 47.36
C ARG A 137 12.18 -16.88 47.86
N THR A 138 12.40 -17.85 46.98
CA THR A 138 12.60 -19.25 47.37
C THR A 138 13.82 -19.43 48.27
N LYS A 139 14.94 -18.74 47.99
CA LYS A 139 16.11 -18.74 48.88
C LYS A 139 15.77 -18.22 50.29
N ARG A 140 14.99 -17.13 50.39
CA ARG A 140 14.53 -16.59 51.69
C ARG A 140 13.58 -17.54 52.44
N TYR A 141 12.66 -18.18 51.72
CA TYR A 141 11.76 -19.19 52.29
C TYR A 141 12.55 -20.40 52.80
N LEU A 142 13.50 -20.91 52.01
CA LEU A 142 14.35 -22.05 52.39
C LEU A 142 15.25 -21.70 53.59
N THR A 143 15.86 -20.52 53.62
CA THR A 143 16.66 -20.11 54.79
C THR A 143 15.82 -20.00 56.06
N ARG A 144 14.56 -19.54 55.98
CA ARG A 144 13.65 -19.51 57.13
C ARG A 144 13.24 -20.91 57.57
N ALA A 145 12.86 -21.77 56.63
CA ALA A 145 12.45 -23.15 56.92
C ALA A 145 13.60 -23.96 57.56
N VAL A 146 14.84 -23.77 57.09
CA VAL A 146 16.03 -24.40 57.69
C VAL A 146 16.30 -23.85 59.09
N SER A 147 16.14 -22.55 59.33
CA SER A 147 16.27 -21.97 60.68
C SER A 147 15.22 -22.47 61.67
N GLU A 148 13.99 -22.75 61.22
CA GLU A 148 12.93 -23.31 62.07
C GLU A 148 13.09 -24.81 62.33
N MET A 149 13.78 -25.56 61.47
CA MET A 149 14.06 -27.00 61.65
C MET A 149 15.28 -27.31 62.55
N ILE A 150 16.14 -26.33 62.82
CA ILE A 150 17.38 -26.50 63.62
C ILE A 150 17.13 -26.18 65.12
N ILE A 151 15.88 -25.92 65.52
CA ILE A 151 15.45 -25.66 66.91
C ILE A 151 14.60 -26.82 67.42
#